data_AF-R1EFP0-F1
#
_entry.id   AF-R1EFP0-F1
#
_cell.length_a   1.000
_cell.length_b   1.000
_cell.length_c   1.000
_cell.angle_alpha   90.00
_cell.angle_beta   90.00
_cell.angle_gamma   90.00
#
_symmetry.space_group_name_H-M   'P 1'
#
loop_
_entity.id
_entity.type
_entity.pdbx_description
1 polymer ?
#
loop_
_entity_poly.entity_id
_entity_poly.type
_entity_poly.pdbx_seq_one_letter_code
_entity_poly.pdbx_strand_id
1 'polypeptide(L)'
;MFAARRQNKFPGAAAARHPDLNCCQILAPAEWSHFERHQPLGDQPAARHTPPHADREHEAQYAQLKSRWAERMLAALHKHYPQTEGRVVAVDISTPLTIENYLRSGKGAAIGLDVTPARFVDEDEAALPGRAVGWRQ
;
A
#
# COMPACT_ATOMS: atom_id res chain seq x y z
N MET A 1 -31.01 -8.16 23.77
CA MET A 1 -30.23 -7.51 24.84
C MET A 1 -28.82 -8.07 24.78
N PHE A 2 -27.71 -7.37 24.55
CA PHE A 2 -27.35 -5.95 24.50
C PHE A 2 -26.47 -5.73 23.24
N ALA A 3 -26.74 -4.69 22.44
CA ALA A 3 -25.77 -4.20 21.46
C ALA A 3 -25.01 -3.04 22.12
N ALA A 4 -23.79 -3.30 22.60
CA ALA A 4 -22.90 -2.24 23.06
C ALA A 4 -22.45 -1.42 21.85
N ARG A 5 -23.21 -0.37 21.52
CA ARG A 5 -22.82 0.63 20.52
C ARG A 5 -21.62 1.38 21.10
N ARG A 6 -20.39 1.04 20.69
CA ARG A 6 -19.23 1.88 20.99
C ARG A 6 -19.47 3.23 20.31
N GLN A 7 -19.85 4.23 21.11
CA GLN A 7 -19.91 5.60 20.64
C GLN A 7 -18.47 6.04 20.36
N ASN A 8 -18.20 6.32 19.08
CA ASN A 8 -16.95 6.94 18.69
C ASN A 8 -16.94 8.35 19.30
N LYS A 9 -15.97 8.64 20.18
CA LYS A 9 -15.93 9.86 21.00
C LYS A 9 -15.81 11.14 20.16
N PHE A 10 -15.43 11.01 18.88
CA PHE A 10 -15.36 12.09 17.90
C PHE A 10 -15.75 11.57 16.50
N PRO A 11 -17.05 11.54 16.14
CA PRO A 11 -17.44 11.14 14.80
C PRO A 11 -17.05 12.24 13.80
N GLY A 12 -16.11 11.94 12.90
CA GLY A 12 -15.81 12.82 11.77
C GLY A 12 -17.04 13.02 10.86
N ALA A 13 -17.03 14.06 10.02
CA ALA A 13 -18.18 14.43 9.18
C ALA A 13 -18.71 13.32 8.25
N ALA A 14 -17.89 12.32 7.92
CA ALA A 14 -18.31 11.14 7.17
C ALA A 14 -19.08 10.12 8.04
N ALA A 15 -18.65 9.91 9.29
CA ALA A 15 -19.32 9.01 10.23
C ALA A 15 -20.72 9.51 10.64
N ALA A 16 -20.92 10.84 10.65
CA ALA A 16 -22.24 11.43 10.86
C ALA A 16 -23.20 11.17 9.69
N ARG A 17 -22.68 11.11 8.45
CA ARG A 17 -23.47 10.86 7.23
C ARG A 17 -23.75 9.38 6.99
N HIS A 18 -22.86 8.50 7.43
CA HIS A 18 -22.97 7.06 7.26
C HIS A 18 -22.65 6.33 8.58
N PRO A 19 -23.54 6.40 9.59
CA PRO A 19 -23.27 5.87 10.93
C PRO A 19 -23.11 4.34 10.99
N ASP A 20 -23.61 3.64 9.98
CA ASP A 20 -23.55 2.18 9.89
C ASP A 20 -22.37 1.68 9.03
N LEU A 21 -21.61 2.59 8.42
CA LEU A 21 -20.41 2.26 7.65
C LEU A 21 -19.15 2.51 8.48
N ASN A 22 -18.22 1.54 8.39
CA ASN A 22 -16.91 1.65 8.99
C ASN A 22 -15.85 1.50 7.90
N CYS A 23 -14.73 2.19 8.08
CA CYS A 23 -13.54 1.99 7.24
C CYS A 23 -12.53 1.14 8.01
N CYS A 24 -11.98 0.14 7.35
CA CYS A 24 -10.88 -0.66 7.84
C CYS A 24 -9.72 -0.51 6.85
N GLN A 25 -8.53 -0.19 7.37
CA GLN A 25 -7.31 -0.14 6.57
C GLN A 25 -6.38 -1.26 7.02
N ILE A 26 -5.91 -2.05 6.05
CA ILE A 26 -4.90 -3.08 6.24
C ILE A 26 -3.64 -2.59 5.55
N LEU A 27 -2.53 -2.55 6.29
CA LEU A 27 -1.21 -2.25 5.75
C LEU A 27 -0.37 -3.53 5.82
N ALA A 28 0.22 -3.90 4.68
CA ALA A 28 1.09 -5.06 4.58
C ALA A 28 2.40 -4.64 3.88
N PRO A 29 3.56 -5.12 4.36
CA PRO A 29 4.81 -4.98 3.62
C PRO A 29 4.70 -5.62 2.23
N ALA A 30 5.31 -4.99 1.23
CA ALA A 30 5.26 -5.45 -0.15
C ALA A 30 6.58 -5.16 -0.85
N GLU A 31 7.16 -6.17 -1.49
CA GLU A 31 8.38 -6.02 -2.27
C GLU A 31 8.09 -5.39 -3.63
N TRP A 32 8.94 -4.44 -4.04
CA TRP A 32 8.82 -3.68 -5.29
C TRP A 32 8.80 -4.58 -6.54
N SER A 33 9.65 -5.62 -6.55
CA SER A 33 9.83 -6.55 -7.67
C SER A 33 8.53 -7.25 -8.10
N HIS A 34 7.56 -7.39 -7.21
CA HIS A 34 6.25 -7.95 -7.55
C HIS A 34 5.41 -7.03 -8.45
N PHE A 35 5.72 -5.74 -8.52
CA PHE A 35 4.91 -4.74 -9.21
C PHE A 35 5.65 -4.08 -10.39
N GLU A 36 6.98 -4.08 -10.40
CA GLU A 36 7.79 -3.28 -11.33
C GLU A 36 7.50 -3.54 -12.82
N ARG A 37 7.06 -4.75 -13.19
CA ARG A 37 6.61 -5.10 -14.55
C ARG A 37 5.37 -4.35 -15.03
N HIS A 38 4.65 -3.70 -14.11
CA HIS A 38 3.44 -2.92 -14.37
C HIS A 38 3.68 -1.41 -14.24
N GLN A 39 4.94 -0.96 -14.31
CA GLN A 39 5.23 0.46 -14.40
C GLN A 39 4.59 1.09 -15.66
N PRO A 40 4.21 2.37 -15.62
CA PRO A 40 3.72 3.08 -16.80
C PRO A 40 4.81 3.16 -17.88
N LEU A 41 4.37 3.23 -19.13
CA LEU A 41 5.25 3.21 -20.32
C LEU A 41 6.06 4.49 -20.55
N GLY A 42 5.66 5.60 -19.94
CA GLY A 42 6.26 6.91 -20.16
C GLY A 42 7.25 7.30 -19.07
N ASP A 43 8.35 7.93 -19.49
CA ASP A 43 9.30 8.59 -18.58
C ASP A 43 8.69 9.80 -17.86
N GLN A 44 7.59 10.33 -18.42
CA GLN A 44 6.90 11.47 -17.84
C GLN A 44 5.86 11.03 -16.81
N PRO A 45 5.85 11.65 -15.62
CA PRO A 45 4.84 11.38 -14.63
C PRO A 45 3.46 11.72 -15.19
N ALA A 46 2.53 10.76 -15.15
CA ALA A 46 1.12 11.03 -15.45
C ALA A 46 0.63 12.23 -14.63
N ALA A 47 -0.25 13.07 -15.20
CA ALA A 47 -0.78 14.24 -14.53
C ALA A 47 -1.34 13.85 -13.14
N ARG A 48 -1.29 14.75 -12.15
CA ARG A 48 -1.63 14.46 -10.74
C ARG A 48 -3.02 13.82 -10.52
N HIS A 49 -3.90 13.89 -11.51
CA HIS A 49 -5.26 13.36 -11.48
C HIS A 49 -5.52 12.24 -12.50
N THR A 50 -4.51 11.83 -13.29
CA THR A 50 -4.65 10.69 -14.19
C THR A 50 -4.77 9.42 -13.34
N PRO A 51 -5.80 8.59 -13.57
CA PRO A 51 -5.91 7.32 -12.88
C PRO A 51 -4.66 6.48 -13.17
N PRO A 52 -3.99 5.94 -12.14
CA PRO A 52 -2.67 5.35 -12.31
C PRO A 52 -2.62 4.21 -13.33
N HIS A 53 -3.76 3.61 -13.69
CA HIS A 53 -3.89 2.47 -14.59
C HIS A 53 -4.05 2.82 -16.07
N ALA A 54 -4.33 4.08 -16.43
CA ALA A 54 -4.63 4.48 -17.80
C ALA A 54 -3.43 4.33 -18.77
N ASP A 55 -2.20 4.50 -18.27
CA ASP A 55 -1.00 4.55 -19.11
C ASP A 55 -0.15 3.25 -19.04
N ARG A 56 -0.77 2.12 -18.67
CA ARG A 56 -0.08 0.82 -18.54
C ARG A 56 -0.34 -0.08 -19.75
N GLU A 57 0.73 -0.58 -20.36
CA GLU A 57 0.69 -1.55 -21.48
C GLU A 57 -0.12 -2.82 -21.16
N HIS A 58 -0.24 -3.13 -19.87
CA HIS A 58 -0.92 -4.32 -19.36
C HIS A 58 -1.92 -3.99 -18.24
N GLU A 59 -2.78 -3.00 -18.46
CA GLU A 59 -3.83 -2.58 -17.51
C GLU A 59 -4.61 -3.77 -16.94
N ALA A 60 -5.13 -4.66 -17.80
CA ALA A 60 -5.91 -5.81 -17.37
C ALA A 60 -5.13 -6.77 -16.45
N GLN A 61 -3.84 -6.97 -16.70
CA GLN A 61 -3.00 -7.82 -15.85
C GLN A 61 -2.78 -7.17 -14.47
N TYR A 62 -2.60 -5.85 -14.43
CA TYR A 62 -2.47 -5.11 -13.19
C TYR A 62 -3.77 -5.08 -12.38
N ALA A 63 -4.93 -4.95 -13.05
CA ALA A 63 -6.24 -5.07 -12.41
C ALA A 63 -6.43 -6.47 -11.81
N GLN A 64 -6.02 -7.52 -12.52
CA GLN A 64 -6.06 -8.88 -12.00
C GLN A 64 -5.12 -9.08 -10.79
N LEU A 65 -3.92 -8.50 -10.83
CA LEU A 65 -2.99 -8.49 -9.70
C LEU A 65 -3.64 -7.83 -8.46
N LYS A 66 -4.28 -6.68 -8.64
CA LYS A 66 -5.02 -5.99 -7.56
C LYS A 66 -6.16 -6.86 -7.01
N SER A 67 -6.95 -7.52 -7.86
CA SER A 67 -8.03 -8.42 -7.43
C SER A 67 -7.52 -9.56 -6.55
N ARG A 68 -6.43 -10.22 -6.97
CA ARG A 68 -5.81 -11.31 -6.18
C ARG A 68 -5.35 -10.83 -4.81
N TRP A 69 -4.78 -9.63 -4.73
CA TRP A 69 -4.40 -9.05 -3.45
C TRP A 69 -5.62 -8.67 -2.60
N ALA A 70 -6.68 -8.12 -3.20
CA ALA A 70 -7.93 -7.82 -2.50
C ALA A 70 -8.54 -9.07 -1.86
N GLU A 71 -8.63 -10.17 -2.62
CA GLU A 71 -9.12 -11.46 -2.13
C GLU A 71 -8.27 -11.99 -0.96
N ARG A 72 -6.93 -11.92 -1.07
CA ARG A 72 -6.02 -12.34 0.01
C ARG A 72 -6.17 -11.50 1.27
N MET A 73 -6.33 -10.18 1.14
CA MET A 73 -6.51 -9.28 2.28
C MET A 73 -7.88 -9.47 2.93
N LEU A 74 -8.94 -9.69 2.15
CA LEU A 74 -10.26 -10.02 2.67
C LEU A 74 -10.26 -11.35 3.41
N ALA A 75 -9.60 -12.38 2.87
CA ALA A 75 -9.46 -13.66 3.56
C ALA A 75 -8.74 -13.50 4.91
N ALA A 76 -7.68 -12.67 4.97
CA ALA A 76 -7.00 -12.35 6.22
C ALA A 76 -7.91 -11.59 7.19
N LEU A 77 -8.66 -10.58 6.71
CA LEU A 77 -9.61 -9.83 7.52
C LEU A 77 -10.65 -10.77 8.15
N HIS A 78 -11.27 -11.63 7.35
CA HIS A 78 -12.32 -12.55 7.79
C HIS A 78 -11.78 -13.60 8.76
N LYS A 79 -10.56 -14.10 8.53
CA LYS A 79 -9.90 -15.01 9.48
C LYS A 79 -9.73 -14.39 10.88
N HIS A 80 -9.34 -13.12 10.96
CA HIS A 80 -9.11 -12.44 12.24
C HIS A 80 -10.36 -11.77 12.83
N TYR A 81 -11.32 -11.41 11.97
CA TYR A 81 -12.57 -10.73 12.32
C TYR A 81 -13.75 -11.34 11.56
N PRO A 82 -14.19 -12.57 11.92
CA PRO A 82 -15.23 -13.30 11.19
C PRO A 82 -16.56 -12.53 11.08
N GLN A 83 -16.86 -11.64 12.03
CA GLN A 83 -18.06 -10.80 12.01
C GLN A 83 -18.14 -9.83 10.81
N THR A 84 -17.05 -9.68 10.05
CA THR A 84 -16.99 -8.84 8.86
C THR A 84 -17.42 -9.55 7.57
N GLU A 85 -17.53 -10.88 7.59
CA GLU A 85 -18.01 -11.66 6.45
C GLU A 85 -19.41 -11.23 6.02
N GLY A 86 -19.61 -11.06 4.71
CA GLY A 86 -20.89 -10.59 4.15
C GLY A 86 -21.25 -9.13 4.44
N ARG A 87 -20.38 -8.36 5.13
CA ARG A 87 -20.63 -6.94 5.47
C ARG A 87 -19.74 -5.95 4.71
N VAL A 88 -18.76 -6.43 3.97
CA VAL A 88 -17.87 -5.57 3.16
C VAL A 88 -18.62 -5.14 1.90
N VAL A 89 -18.89 -3.84 1.79
CA VAL A 89 -19.64 -3.26 0.65
C VAL A 89 -18.73 -2.77 -0.48
N ALA A 90 -17.46 -2.49 -0.19
CA ALA A 90 -16.47 -2.03 -1.15
C ALA A 90 -15.06 -2.38 -0.67
N VAL A 91 -14.16 -2.65 -1.62
CA VAL A 91 -12.74 -2.89 -1.38
C VAL A 91 -11.94 -2.21 -2.49
N ASP A 92 -10.85 -1.55 -2.11
CA ASP A 92 -9.82 -1.08 -3.03
C ASP A 92 -8.44 -1.40 -2.44
N ILE A 93 -7.45 -1.55 -3.33
CA ILE A 93 -6.08 -1.89 -2.99
C ILE A 93 -5.15 -0.82 -3.53
N SER A 94 -4.31 -0.26 -2.66
CA SER A 94 -3.12 0.49 -3.09
C SER A 94 -1.93 -0.47 -3.20
N THR A 95 -1.03 -0.19 -4.14
CA THR A 95 0.24 -0.91 -4.30
C THR A 95 1.40 0.09 -4.20
N PRO A 96 2.66 -0.37 -4.14
CA PRO A 96 3.83 0.52 -4.27
C PRO A 96 3.76 1.45 -5.49
N LEU A 97 3.26 0.96 -6.64
CA LEU A 97 3.05 1.80 -7.83
C LEU A 97 1.99 2.88 -7.63
N THR A 98 0.92 2.58 -6.88
CA THR A 98 -0.08 3.59 -6.51
C THR A 98 0.54 4.67 -5.62
N ILE A 99 1.37 4.26 -4.66
CA ILE A 99 2.05 5.17 -3.74
C ILE A 99 3.03 6.07 -4.51
N GLU A 100 3.89 5.48 -5.35
CA GLU A 100 4.84 6.25 -6.16
C GLU A 100 4.14 7.23 -7.10
N ASN A 101 3.00 6.86 -7.68
CA ASN A 101 2.22 7.76 -8.53
C ASN A 101 1.76 9.04 -7.80
N TYR A 102 1.23 8.90 -6.58
CA TYR A 102 0.66 10.02 -5.84
C TYR A 102 1.68 10.79 -4.98
N LEU A 103 2.63 10.07 -4.38
CA LEU A 103 3.59 10.64 -3.44
C LEU A 103 4.97 10.90 -4.08
N ARG A 104 5.22 10.38 -5.28
CA ARG A 104 6.53 10.44 -5.96
C ARG A 104 7.67 9.89 -5.08
N SER A 105 7.35 8.93 -4.21
CA SER A 105 8.35 8.25 -3.39
C SER A 105 9.04 7.17 -4.22
N GLY A 106 10.38 7.11 -4.12
CA GLY A 106 11.15 6.09 -4.82
C GLY A 106 10.68 4.69 -4.43
N LYS A 107 10.31 3.88 -5.42
CA LYS A 107 9.87 2.49 -5.27
C LYS A 107 8.67 2.32 -4.32
N GLY A 108 7.82 3.34 -4.21
CA GLY A 108 6.56 3.25 -3.48
C GLY A 108 6.68 3.25 -1.95
N ALA A 109 7.74 3.84 -1.41
CA ALA A 109 7.88 4.02 0.04
C ALA A 109 6.68 4.80 0.63
N ALA A 110 5.97 4.19 1.59
CA ALA A 110 4.74 4.73 2.19
C ALA A 110 5.01 5.63 3.42
N ILE A 111 6.14 5.43 4.10
CA ILE A 111 6.53 6.11 5.33
C ILE A 111 7.97 6.61 5.20
N GLY A 112 8.12 7.82 4.66
CA GLY A 112 9.43 8.44 4.47
C GLY A 112 10.24 7.81 3.35
N LEU A 113 11.55 8.02 3.42
CA LEU A 113 12.47 7.49 2.43
C LEU A 113 12.80 6.02 2.76
N ASP A 114 12.94 5.19 1.72
CA ASP A 114 13.20 3.76 1.86
C ASP A 114 14.43 3.49 2.75
N VAL A 115 14.29 2.57 3.72
CA VAL A 115 15.31 2.25 4.73
C VAL A 115 16.38 1.37 4.08
N THR A 116 17.23 1.97 3.26
CA THR A 116 18.37 1.28 2.65
C THR A 116 19.60 1.40 3.56
N PRO A 117 20.48 0.38 3.64
CA PRO A 117 21.74 0.49 4.38
C PRO A 117 22.56 1.73 4.01
N ALA A 118 22.52 2.12 2.72
CA ALA A 118 23.15 3.32 2.17
C ALA A 118 22.75 4.64 2.87
N ARG A 119 21.60 4.69 3.56
CA ARG A 119 21.16 5.87 4.33
C ARG A 119 21.73 5.98 5.73
N PHE A 120 22.27 4.88 6.23
CA PHE A 120 22.79 4.78 7.60
C PHE A 120 24.31 4.62 7.62
N VAL A 121 24.94 4.62 6.45
CA VAL A 121 26.39 4.68 6.28
C VAL A 121 26.73 6.06 5.76
N ASP A 122 27.73 6.71 6.35
CA ASP A 122 28.30 7.91 5.75
C ASP A 122 28.92 7.52 4.39
N GLU A 123 28.74 8.36 3.37
CA GLU A 123 29.30 8.12 2.03
C GLU A 123 30.82 7.91 2.10
N ASP A 124 31.49 8.60 3.03
CA ASP A 124 32.90 8.42 3.34
C ASP A 124 33.22 7.07 3.99
N GLU A 125 32.32 6.52 4.81
CA GLU A 125 32.52 5.21 5.46
C GLU A 125 32.28 4.05 4.48
N ALA A 126 31.36 4.22 3.53
CA ALA A 126 31.08 3.26 2.45
C ALA A 126 32.15 3.27 1.33
N ALA A 127 32.85 4.38 1.15
CA ALA A 127 33.90 4.55 0.14
C ALA A 127 35.30 4.06 0.58
N LEU A 128 35.47 3.59 1.82
CA LEU A 128 36.76 3.09 2.30
C LEU A 128 37.08 1.72 1.67
N PRO A 129 38.16 1.61 0.86
CA PRO A 129 38.55 0.33 0.29
C PRO A 129 38.97 -0.65 1.40
N GLY A 130 38.30 -1.80 1.48
CA GLY A 130 38.75 -2.95 2.29
C GLY A 130 37.83 -3.39 3.44
N ARG A 131 36.69 -2.73 3.70
CA ARG A 131 35.70 -3.24 4.67
C ARG A 131 34.59 -4.01 3.98
N ALA A 132 34.76 -5.33 3.89
CA ALA A 132 33.64 -6.22 3.60
C ALA A 132 32.60 -6.11 4.73
N VAL A 133 31.41 -5.61 4.42
CA VAL A 133 30.27 -5.60 5.35
C VAL A 133 29.72 -7.04 5.44
N GLY A 134 30.44 -7.89 6.15
CA GLY A 134 30.01 -9.25 6.45
C GLY A 134 28.98 -9.21 7.56
N TRP A 135 27.70 -9.39 7.21
CA TRP A 135 26.68 -9.72 8.20
C TRP A 135 27.00 -11.11 8.76
N ARG A 136 27.41 -11.19 10.03
CA ARG A 136 27.44 -12.47 10.75
C ARG A 136 25.99 -12.84 11.08
N GLN A 137 25.60 -14.03 10.64
CA GLN A 137 24.36 -14.70 11.06
C GLN A 137 24.42 -15.06 12.55
#